data_AF-A0A086N7Y4-F1
#
_entry.id   AF-A0A086N7Y4-F1
#
_cell.length_a   1.000
_cell.length_b   1.000
_cell.length_c   1.000
_cell.angle_alpha   90.00
_cell.angle_beta   90.00
_cell.angle_gamma   90.00
#
_symmetry.space_group_name_H-M   'P 1'
#
loop_
_entity.id
_entity.type
_entity.pdbx_description
1 polymer ?
#
loop_
_entity_poly.entity_id
_entity_poly.type
_entity_poly.pdbx_seq_one_letter_code
_entity_poly.pdbx_strand_id
1 'polypeptide(L)' 'MGSFGDGPHRCPGAHIALLETDVSLSRLFALDGIRLSGEPRVAFQEAIGGYEIRGLTVALPRAGRG' A
#
# COMPACT_ATOMS: atom_id res chain seq x y z
N MET A 1 -7.04 -9.11 18.03
CA MET A 1 -7.46 -7.73 17.67
C MET A 1 -6.83 -7.40 16.33
N GLY A 2 -7.64 -7.33 15.27
CA GLY A 2 -7.15 -7.14 13.90
C GLY A 2 -7.02 -5.67 13.53
N SER A 3 -6.30 -5.36 12.45
CA SER A 3 -6.07 -4.00 11.94
C SER A 3 -7.35 -3.19 11.62
N PHE A 4 -8.51 -3.86 11.60
CA PHE A 4 -9.82 -3.25 11.37
C PHE A 4 -10.72 -3.21 12.63
N GLY A 5 -10.15 -3.42 13.83
CA GLY A 5 -10.92 -3.54 15.06
C GLY A 5 -11.69 -4.87 15.15
N ASP A 6 -12.64 -4.93 16.08
CA ASP A 6 -13.49 -6.11 16.33
C ASP A 6 -14.86 -5.70 16.90
N GLY A 7 -15.83 -6.61 16.84
CA GLY A 7 -17.17 -6.43 17.40
C GLY A 7 -17.95 -5.27 16.76
N PRO A 8 -18.82 -4.57 17.52
CA PRO A 8 -19.62 -3.44 17.04
C PRO A 8 -18.81 -2.26 16.49
N HIS A 9 -17.51 -2.20 16.80
CA HIS A 9 -16.59 -1.16 16.35
C HIS A 9 -15.67 -1.63 15.21
N ARG A 10 -15.93 -2.81 14.64
CA ARG A 10 -15.23 -3.26 13.44
C ARG A 10 -15.43 -2.23 12.32
N CYS A 11 -14.35 -1.92 11.61
CA CYS A 11 -14.37 -0.97 10.49
C CYS A 11 -15.45 -1.38 9.47
N PRO A 12 -16.44 -0.51 9.18
CA PRO A 12 -17.49 -0.82 8.21
C PRO A 12 -16.94 -0.95 6.80
N GLY A 13 -15.83 -0.27 6.49
CA GLY A 13 -15.14 -0.33 5.20
C GLY A 13 -14.14 -1.48 5.05
N ALA A 14 -14.00 -2.39 6.03
CA ALA A 14 -12.94 -3.40 6.03
C ALA A 14 -12.90 -4.24 4.76
N HIS A 15 -14.06 -4.63 4.22
CA HIS A 15 -14.12 -5.45 2.99
C HIS A 15 -13.71 -4.65 1.74
N ILE A 16 -14.08 -3.37 1.67
CA ILE A 16 -13.68 -2.50 0.57
C ILE A 16 -12.17 -2.24 0.62
N ALA A 17 -11.63 -1.90 1.79
CA ALA A 17 -10.21 -1.65 1.98
C ALA A 17 -9.36 -2.89 1.60
N LEU A 18 -9.82 -4.09 1.95
CA LEU A 18 -9.16 -5.34 1.57
C LEU A 18 -9.21 -5.55 0.05
N LEU A 19 -10.36 -5.36 -0.59
CA LEU A 19 -10.51 -5.50 -2.03
C LEU A 19 -9.65 -4.50 -2.81
N GLU A 20 -9.65 -3.24 -2.41
CA GLU A 20 -8.85 -2.19 -3.04
C GLU A 20 -7.35 -2.49 -2.91
N THR A 21 -6.92 -2.93 -1.72
CA THR A 21 -5.53 -3.32 -1.47
C THR A 21 -5.12 -4.52 -2.31
N ASP A 22 -5.97 -5.55 -2.39
CA ASP A 22 -5.72 -6.74 -3.19
C ASP A 22 -5.58 -6.40 -4.68
N VAL A 23 -6.52 -5.65 -5.25
CA VAL A 23 -6.47 -5.24 -6.66
C VAL A 23 -5.25 -4.37 -6.94
N SER A 24 -4.95 -3.41 -6.06
CA SER A 24 -3.81 -2.50 -6.20
C SER A 24 -2.49 -3.26 -6.20
N LEU A 25 -2.22 -4.05 -5.15
CA LEU A 25 -0.96 -4.76 -5.00
C LEU A 25 -0.80 -5.89 -6.02
N SER A 26 -1.87 -6.64 -6.30
CA SER A 26 -1.82 -7.73 -7.28
C SER A 26 -1.49 -7.21 -8.68
N ARG A 27 -2.10 -6.09 -9.11
CA ARG A 27 -1.80 -5.48 -10.41
C ARG A 27 -0.43 -4.80 -10.43
N LEU A 28 -0.03 -4.15 -9.35
CA LEU A 28 1.27 -3.50 -9.23
C LEU A 28 2.42 -4.52 -9.31
N PHE A 29 2.31 -5.64 -8.61
CA PHE A 29 3.34 -6.68 -8.61
C PHE A 29 3.31 -7.61 -9.81
N ALA A 30 2.25 -7.58 -10.62
CA ALA A 30 2.23 -8.22 -11.93
C ALA A 30 3.09 -7.47 -12.98
N LEU A 31 3.60 -6.27 -12.67
CA LEU A 31 4.46 -5.51 -13.57
C LEU A 31 5.90 -6.04 -13.53
N ASP A 32 6.40 -6.50 -14.68
CA ASP A 32 7.77 -7.00 -14.80
C ASP A 32 8.82 -5.94 -14.49
N GLY A 33 9.76 -6.30 -13.61
CA GLY A 33 10.90 -5.45 -13.26
C GLY A 33 10.56 -4.24 -12.39
N ILE A 34 9.37 -4.21 -11.76
CA ILE A 34 9.05 -3.19 -10.77
C ILE A 34 10.05 -3.21 -9.62
N ARG A 35 10.49 -2.01 -9.22
CA ARG A 35 11.45 -1.83 -8.12
C ARG A 35 11.23 -0.50 -7.43
N LEU A 36 11.66 -0.37 -6.19
CA LEU A 36 11.71 0.91 -5.52
C LEU A 36 12.77 1.81 -6.18
N SER A 37 12.43 3.07 -6.37
CA SER A 37 13.37 4.10 -6.84
C SER A 37 14.36 4.54 -5.75
N GLY A 38 14.04 4.24 -4.49
CA GLY A 38 14.82 4.58 -3.30
C GLY A 38 14.07 4.21 -2.03
N GLU A 39 14.72 4.40 -0.89
CA GLU A 39 14.12 4.11 0.42
C GLU A 39 13.06 5.17 0.78
N PRO A 40 11.81 4.77 1.09
CA PRO A 40 10.79 5.69 1.56
C PRO A 40 11.02 6.11 3.02
N ARG A 41 10.37 7.18 3.45
CA ARG A 41 10.35 7.57 4.86
C ARG A 41 9.17 6.92 5.55
N VAL A 42 9.42 6.23 6.66
CA VAL A 42 8.39 5.69 7.54
C VAL A 42 8.35 6.51 8.82
N ALA A 43 7.16 6.93 9.23
CA ALA A 43 6.94 7.64 10.48
C ALA A 43 5.65 7.15 11.13
N PHE A 44 5.52 7.37 12.43
CA PHE A 44 4.25 7.21 13.11
C PHE A 44 3.53 8.56 13.12
N GLN A 45 2.24 8.55 12.76
CA GLN A 45 1.38 9.73 12.84
C GLN A 45 0.45 9.60 14.05
N GLU A 46 0.80 10.32 15.10
CA GLU A 46 0.08 10.39 16.38
C GLU A 46 -1.41 10.73 16.22
N ALA A 47 -1.75 11.66 15.31
CA ALA A 47 -3.13 12.13 15.14
C ALA A 47 -4.11 11.01 14.70
N ILE A 48 -3.60 9.97 14.02
CA ILE A 48 -4.41 8.83 13.56
C ILE A 48 -4.00 7.52 14.23
N GLY A 49 -2.99 7.54 15.12
CA GLY A 49 -2.45 6.35 15.78
C GLY A 49 -1.93 5.29 14.80
N GLY A 50 -1.34 5.71 13.68
CA GLY A 50 -0.99 4.82 12.57
C GLY A 50 0.35 5.12 11.94
N TYR A 51 0.90 4.14 11.22
CA TYR A 51 2.11 4.33 10.43
C TYR A 51 1.81 5.02 9.10
N GLU A 52 2.69 5.93 8.71
CA GLU A 52 2.67 6.62 7.45
C GLU A 52 3.96 6.34 6.67
N ILE A 53 3.83 6.07 5.37
CA ILE A 53 4.95 5.91 4.45
C ILE A 53 4.87 7.04 3.42
N ARG A 54 5.93 7.86 3.34
CA ARG A 54 6.05 8.98 2.39
C ARG A 54 7.20 8.77 1.42
N GLY A 55 6.98 9.15 0.17
CA GLY A 55 8.00 9.03 -0.88
C GLY A 55 8.23 7.60 -1.39
N LEU A 56 7.24 6.71 -1.22
CA LEU A 56 7.27 5.38 -1.83
C LEU A 56 7.07 5.50 -3.34
N THR A 57 8.16 5.67 -4.07
CA THR A 57 8.16 5.76 -5.52
C THR A 57 8.71 4.48 -6.12
N VAL A 58 8.03 3.94 -7.12
CA VAL A 58 8.47 2.77 -7.89
C VAL A 58 8.92 3.17 -9.28
N ALA A 59 9.85 2.41 -9.85
CA ALA A 59 10.30 2.52 -11.23
C ALA A 59 10.01 1.22 -11.98
N LEU A 60 9.77 1.36 -13.28
CA LEU A 60 9.67 0.24 -14.22
C LEU A 60 10.88 0.29 -15.18
N PRO A 61 11.27 -0.85 -15.76
CA PRO A 61 12.23 -0.87 -16.84
C PRO A 61 11.71 0.02 -17.97
N ARG A 62 12.60 0.82 -18.56
CA ARG A 62 12.24 1.59 -19.75
C ARG A 62 11.94 0.58 -20.85
N ALA A 63 10.73 0.61 -21.41
CA ALA A 63 10.44 -0.18 -22.60
C ALA A 63 11.49 0.18 -23.67
N GLY A 64 12.24 -0.82 -24.12
CA GLY A 64 13.14 -0.64 -25.25
C GLY A 64 12.31 -0.14 -26.42
N ARG A 65 12.66 1.04 -26.96
CA ARG A 65 12.16 1.41 -28.28
C ARG A 65 12.89 0.48 -29.25
N GLY A 66 12.20 -0.56 -29.71
CA GLY A 66 12.54 -1.23 -30.96
C GLY A 66 12.37 -0.26 -32.14
#